data_AF-A0A4V2YSM1-F1
#
_entry.id   AF-A0A4V2YSM1-F1
#
_cell.length_a   1.000
_cell.length_b   1.000
_cell.length_c   1.000
_cell.angle_alpha   90.00
_cell.angle_beta   90.00
_cell.angle_gamma   90.00
#
_symmetry.space_group_name_H-M   'P 1'
#
loop_
_entity.id
_entity.type
_entity.pdbx_description
1 polymer ?
#
loop_
_entity_poly.entity_id
_entity_poly.type
_entity_poly.pdbx_seq_one_letter_code
_entity_poly.pdbx_strand_id
1 'polypeptide(L)' 'MLMDETVSAETTPTGRPAQINGPHGCYRVRRVLEEWQAPGQARFYRLQVVTPDGSAIAEVVGPRAAEPGPWTLRRMWT' A
#
# COMPACT_ATOMS: atom_id res chain seq x y z
N MET A 1 -11.27 -8.48 2.04
CA MET A 1 -11.88 -8.10 0.75
C MET A 1 -10.79 -8.03 -0.32
N LEU A 2 -11.00 -8.69 -1.47
CA LEU A 2 -10.13 -8.54 -2.64
C LEU A 2 -10.57 -7.26 -3.37
N MET A 3 -9.61 -6.41 -3.72
CA MET A 3 -9.85 -5.09 -4.31
C MET A 3 -9.23 -4.98 -5.70
N ASP A 4 -7.96 -5.37 -5.85
CA ASP A 4 -7.18 -5.29 -7.11
C ASP A 4 -7.36 -3.95 -7.84
N GLU A 5 -7.26 -2.86 -7.09
CA GLU A 5 -7.54 -1.50 -7.56
C GLU A 5 -6.26 -0.66 -7.67
N THR A 6 -6.19 0.18 -8.70
CA THR A 6 -5.11 1.17 -8.82
C THR A 6 -5.31 2.28 -7.81
N VAL A 7 -4.28 2.53 -6.99
CA VAL A 7 -4.26 3.54 -5.94
C VAL A 7 -3.06 4.47 -6.11
N SER A 8 -3.10 5.60 -5.42
CA SER A 8 -1.96 6.48 -5.24
C SER A 8 -1.41 6.30 -3.83
N ALA A 9 -0.09 6.27 -3.67
CA ALA A 9 0.53 6.24 -2.35
C ALA A 9 1.38 7.49 -2.14
N GLU A 10 1.16 8.16 -1.01
CA GLU A 10 2.13 9.12 -0.50
C GLU A 10 3.23 8.33 0.21
N THR A 11 4.48 8.62 -0.15
CA THR A 11 5.63 7.90 0.40
C THR A 11 6.47 8.82 1.28
N THR A 12 7.04 8.23 2.32
CA THR A 12 8.10 8.84 3.12
C THR A 12 9.37 9.05 2.27
N PRO A 13 10.33 9.86 2.73
CA PRO A 13 11.61 10.04 2.03
C PRO A 13 12.39 8.74 1.77
N THR A 14 12.12 7.67 2.53
CA THR A 14 12.71 6.34 2.33
C THR A 14 11.95 5.50 1.30
N GLY A 15 10.92 6.04 0.66
CA GLY A 15 10.09 5.38 -0.34
C GLY A 15 9.04 4.44 0.24
N ARG A 16 8.85 4.42 1.57
CA ARG A 16 7.80 3.62 2.23
C ARG A 16 6.45 4.33 2.21
N PRO A 17 5.33 3.63 2.00
CA PRO A 17 4.02 4.23 1.98
C PRO A 17 3.64 4.79 3.37
N ALA A 18 3.21 6.05 3.40
CA ALA A 18 2.68 6.76 4.56
C ALA A 18 1.15 6.89 4.49
N GLN A 19 0.59 6.98 3.28
CA GLN A 19 -0.85 7.06 3.05
C GLN A 19 -1.19 6.42 1.72
N ILE A 20 -2.30 5.70 1.66
CA ILE A 20 -2.85 5.11 0.44
C ILE A 20 -4.16 5.83 0.13
N ASN A 21 -4.28 6.37 -1.07
CA ASN A 21 -5.44 7.08 -1.57
C ASN A 21 -6.05 6.27 -2.71
N GLY A 22 -7.28 5.77 -2.52
CA GLY A 22 -7.99 4.96 -3.49
C GLY A 22 -9.46 5.37 -3.66
N PRO A 23 -10.19 4.75 -4.59
CA PRO A 23 -11.62 4.96 -4.82
C PRO A 23 -12.49 4.91 -3.56
N HIS A 24 -12.11 4.07 -2.59
CA HIS A 24 -12.85 3.85 -1.36
C HIS A 24 -12.46 4.80 -0.22
N GLY A 25 -11.52 5.70 -0.46
CA GLY A 25 -11.11 6.74 0.48
C GLY A 25 -9.60 6.80 0.70
N CYS A 26 -9.24 7.45 1.80
CA CYS A 26 -7.86 7.64 2.23
C CYS A 26 -7.57 6.78 3.46
N TYR A 27 -6.48 6.01 3.37
CA TYR A 27 -6.03 5.09 4.40
C TYR A 27 -4.65 5.52 4.90
N ARG A 28 -4.59 6.03 6.14
CA ARG A 28 -3.31 6.41 6.75
C ARG A 28 -2.57 5.17 7.20
N VAL A 29 -1.31 5.01 6.78
CA VAL A 29 -0.46 3.90 7.20
C VAL A 29 0.03 4.15 8.62
N ARG A 30 -0.37 3.28 9.54
CA ARG A 30 0.09 3.31 10.94
C ARG A 30 1.40 2.56 11.11
N ARG A 31 1.55 1.44 10.42
CA ARG A 31 2.74 0.58 10.51
C ARG A 31 2.91 -0.24 9.24
N VAL A 32 4.15 -0.39 8.77
CA VAL A 32 4.51 -1.41 7.79
C VAL A 32 4.73 -2.72 8.57
N LEU A 33 3.90 -3.73 8.29
CA LEU A 33 4.00 -5.05 8.93
C LEU A 33 5.03 -5.91 8.22
N GLU A 34 4.96 -5.95 6.89
CA GLU A 34 5.88 -6.71 6.04
C GLU A 34 6.20 -5.89 4.79
N GLU A 35 7.44 -6.01 4.33
CA GLU A 35 7.96 -5.43 3.09
C GLU A 35 8.78 -6.51 2.40
N TRP A 36 8.47 -6.80 1.14
CA TRP A 36 9.24 -7.77 0.36
C TRP A 36 9.39 -7.33 -1.09
N GLN A 37 10.57 -7.60 -1.63
CA GLN A 37 10.90 -7.32 -3.02
C GLN A 37 11.83 -8.42 -3.54
N ALA A 38 11.38 -9.20 -4.52
CA ALA A 38 12.28 -10.07 -5.26
C ALA A 38 13.12 -9.22 -6.24
N PRO A 39 14.38 -9.60 -6.55
CA PRO A 39 15.20 -8.88 -7.51
C PRO A 39 14.48 -8.66 -8.84
N GLY A 40 14.43 -7.41 -9.32
CA GLY A 40 13.74 -7.04 -10.55
C GLY A 40 12.20 -6.99 -10.48
N GLN A 41 11.60 -7.28 -9.32
CA GLN A 41 10.15 -7.23 -9.14
C GLN A 41 9.67 -5.97 -8.41
N ALA A 42 8.35 -5.78 -8.44
CA ALA A 42 7.64 -4.76 -7.70
C ALA A 42 7.80 -4.96 -6.19
N ARG A 43 7.75 -3.87 -5.43
CA ARG A 43 7.77 -3.92 -3.97
C ARG A 43 6.38 -4.24 -3.46
N PHE A 44 6.28 -5.24 -2.60
CA PHE A 44 5.04 -5.56 -1.92
C PHE A 44 5.12 -5.10 -0.47
N TYR A 45 3.99 -4.59 0.03
CA TYR A 45 3.87 -4.16 1.40
C TYR A 45 2.58 -4.73 2.00
N ARG A 46 2.69 -5.25 3.21
CA ARG A 46 1.56 -5.46 4.10
C ARG A 46 1.57 -4.37 5.15
N LEU A 47 0.50 -3.59 5.18
CA LEU A 47 0.38 -2.36 5.93
C LEU A 47 -0.73 -2.50 6.96
N GLN A 48 -0.49 -2.00 8.17
CA GLN A 48 -1.56 -1.65 9.08
C GLN A 48 -1.99 -0.22 8.77
N VAL A 49 -3.25 -0.03 8.41
CA VAL A 49 -3.86 1.25 8.06
C VAL A 49 -4.99 1.61 9.01
N VAL A 50 -5.32 2.89 9.06
CA VAL A 50 -6.51 3.40 9.77
C VAL A 50 -7.59 3.73 8.75
N THR A 51 -8.77 3.19 8.98
CA THR A 51 -10.02 3.47 8.25
C THR A 51 -10.99 4.20 9.17
N PRO A 52 -12.09 4.77 8.64
CA PRO A 52 -13.17 5.31 9.46
C PRO A 52 -13.75 4.29 10.45
N ASP A 53 -13.76 3.00 10.07
CA ASP A 53 -14.34 1.92 10.88
C ASP A 53 -13.35 1.33 11.91
N GLY A 54 -12.06 1.66 11.83
CA GLY A 54 -11.05 1.17 12.76
C GLY A 54 -9.68 0.90 12.14
N SER A 55 -8.94 -0.04 12.72
CA SER A 55 -7.67 -0.50 12.13
C SER A 55 -7.94 -1.61 11.12
N ALA A 56 -7.24 -1.56 9.99
CA ALA A 56 -7.31 -2.59 8.96
C ALA A 56 -5.89 -2.99 8.51
N ILE A 57 -5.76 -4.14 7.87
CA ILE A 57 -4.57 -4.59 7.17
C ILE A 57 -4.80 -4.43 5.68
N ALA A 58 -3.87 -3.79 4.98
CA ALA A 58 -3.90 -3.60 3.53
C ALA A 58 -2.66 -4.24 2.88
N GLU A 59 -2.86 -4.94 1.78
CA GLU A 59 -1.80 -5.42 0.90
C GLU A 59 -1.71 -4.53 -0.33
N VAL A 60 -0.57 -3.88 -0.49
CA VAL A 60 -0.31 -3.01 -1.63
C VAL A 60 0.93 -3.45 -2.39
N VAL A 61 0.89 -3.28 -3.70
CA VAL A 61 2.04 -3.42 -4.59
C VAL A 61 2.44 -2.03 -5.02
N GLY A 62 3.64 -1.62 -4.63
CA GLY A 62 4.27 -0.41 -5.13
C GLY A 62 4.98 -0.66 -6.46
N PRO A 63 5.44 0.41 -7.12
CA PRO A 63 6.13 0.29 -8.39
C PRO A 63 7.45 -0.47 -8.27
N ARG A 64 7.97 -0.92 -9.42
CA ARG A 64 9.30 -1.54 -9.50
C ARG A 64 10.36 -0.53 -9.07
N ALA A 65 11.38 -0.99 -8.34
CA ALA A 65 12.46 -0.13 -7.83
C ALA A 65 13.35 0.35 -8.99
N ALA A 66 12.90 1.39 -9.69
CA ALA A 66 13.60 2.22 -10.69
C ALA A 66 12.60 3.02 -11.54
N GLU A 67 11.29 2.72 -11.46
CA GLU A 67 10.29 3.33 -12.33
C GLU A 67 9.17 3.96 -11.47
N PRO A 68 8.77 5.22 -11.72
CA PRO A 68 7.51 5.70 -11.21
C PRO A 68 6.38 4.92 -11.91
N GLY A 69 5.53 4.27 -11.12
CA GLY A 69 4.45 3.43 -11.63
C GLY A 69 3.26 3.38 -10.68
N PRO A 70 2.12 2.85 -11.14
CA PRO A 70 0.91 2.79 -10.33
C PRO A 70 1.11 1.91 -9.10
N TRP A 71 0.54 2.33 -7.97
CA TRP A 71 0.37 1.46 -6.83
C TRP A 71 -0.92 0.66 -7.01
N THR A 72 -0.95 -0.56 -6.49
CA THR A 72 -2.14 -1.41 -6.56
C THR A 72 -2.50 -1.90 -5.18
N LEU A 73 -3.71 -1.59 -4.70
CA LEU A 73 -4.27 -2.17 -3.50
C LEU A 73 -4.90 -3.52 -3.87
N ARG A 74 -4.29 -4.61 -3.43
CA ARG A 74 -4.74 -5.96 -3.77
C ARG A 74 -5.82 -6.43 -2.83
N ARG A 75 -5.61 -6.27 -1.53
CA ARG A 75 -6.49 -6.81 -0.49
C ARG A 75 -6.53 -5.89 0.71
N MET A 76 -7.67 -5.93 1.39
CA MET A 76 -7.86 -5.22 2.64
C MET A 76 -8.69 -6.06 3.61
N TRP A 77 -8.31 -6.10 4.88
CA TRP A 77 -9.00 -6.84 5.94
C TRP A 77 -9.17 -5.93 7.15
N THR A 78 -10.38 -5.87 7.70
CA THR A 78 -10.73 -5.16 8.95
C THR A 78 -10.75 -6.13 10.12
#